data_AF-I1BZH2-F1
#
_entry.id   AF-I1BZH2-F1
#
_cell.length_a   1.000
_cell.length_b   1.000
_cell.length_c   1.000
_cell.angle_alpha   90.00
_cell.angle_beta   90.00
_cell.angle_gamma   90.00
#
_symmetry.space_group_name_H-M   'P 1'
#
loop_
_entity.id
_entity.type
_entity.pdbx_description
1 polymer ?
#
loop_
_entity_poly.entity_id
_entity_poly.type
_entity_poly.pdbx_seq_one_letter_code
_entity_poly.pdbx_strand_id
1 'polypeptide(L)'
;MVDHLADVLTHHSLLKQTSLEVTLLHEATVTDAYKTIEQHLGETDGLRNLSKYESQRSTQLIVVARFRQAEDSRKVLSEGFVYNNMTFKVAPSMVHTERSLVRLQLTLLHIPSKATFLEDLLSSLKYCGKVCQVKQRLHEGYFEGELSVLLDIFSPSLDEQSIPLPIQALQRNLYLEAWDTFAHIIIPA
;
A
#
# COMPACT_ATOMS: atom_id res chain seq x y z
N MET A 1 4.26 -9.17 -37.39
CA MET A 1 5.51 -8.45 -37.07
C MET A 1 5.21 -7.35 -36.04
N VAL A 2 4.63 -7.72 -34.89
CA VAL A 2 4.29 -6.79 -33.79
C VAL A 2 4.65 -7.41 -32.41
N ASP A 3 5.10 -8.67 -32.36
CA ASP A 3 5.31 -9.39 -31.11
C ASP A 3 6.69 -9.23 -30.48
N HIS A 4 7.62 -8.49 -31.10
CA HIS A 4 8.98 -8.32 -30.57
C HIS A 4 9.25 -7.01 -29.82
N LEU A 5 8.30 -6.07 -29.77
CA LEU A 5 8.46 -4.81 -29.02
C LEU A 5 7.87 -4.87 -27.60
N ALA A 6 6.90 -5.77 -27.35
CA ALA A 6 6.30 -5.93 -26.02
C ALA A 6 7.26 -6.60 -25.02
N ASP A 7 8.05 -7.59 -25.46
CA ASP A 7 8.99 -8.29 -24.57
C ASP A 7 10.20 -7.42 -24.17
N VAL A 8 10.66 -6.52 -25.05
CA VAL A 8 11.81 -5.64 -24.78
C VAL A 8 11.46 -4.55 -23.74
N LEU A 9 10.21 -4.09 -23.72
CA LEU A 9 9.73 -3.09 -22.74
C LEU A 9 9.42 -3.70 -21.36
N THR A 10 9.13 -5.00 -21.32
CA THR A 10 8.76 -5.71 -20.09
C THR A 10 9.99 -6.08 -19.26
N HIS A 11 11.14 -6.41 -19.86
CA HIS A 11 12.34 -6.76 -19.08
C HIS A 11 13.22 -5.58 -18.63
N HIS A 12 13.14 -4.42 -19.31
CA HIS A 12 14.01 -3.28 -18.99
C HIS A 12 13.43 -2.28 -17.97
N SER A 13 12.12 -2.31 -17.69
CA SER A 13 11.46 -1.32 -16.82
C SER A 13 11.23 -1.79 -15.38
N LEU A 14 11.21 -3.10 -15.14
CA LEU A 14 10.71 -3.70 -13.90
C LEU A 14 11.70 -3.73 -12.72
N LEU A 15 13.00 -3.53 -12.97
CA LEU A 15 14.03 -3.51 -11.94
C LEU A 15 14.41 -2.09 -11.48
N LYS A 16 13.68 -1.06 -11.94
CA LYS A 16 14.10 0.33 -11.73
C LYS A 16 13.69 0.91 -10.38
N GLN A 17 12.74 0.33 -9.65
CA GLN A 17 12.23 0.90 -8.39
C GLN A 17 12.60 0.04 -7.18
N THR A 18 13.16 0.70 -6.16
CA THR A 18 13.64 0.08 -4.92
C THR A 18 13.11 0.88 -3.73
N SER A 19 12.59 0.20 -2.72
CA SER A 19 12.17 0.83 -1.47
C SER A 19 13.34 0.78 -0.48
N LEU A 20 13.67 1.92 0.09
CA LEU A 20 14.79 2.11 1.01
C LEU A 20 14.24 2.58 2.36
N GLU A 21 14.37 1.77 3.39
CA GLU A 21 14.15 2.17 4.77
C GLU A 21 15.45 2.74 5.33
N VAL A 22 15.49 4.05 5.55
CA VAL A 22 16.66 4.78 6.04
C VAL A 22 16.45 5.12 7.51
N THR A 23 17.24 4.52 8.40
CA THR A 23 17.32 4.98 9.78
C THR A 23 18.33 6.10 9.86
N LEU A 24 17.84 7.33 10.05
CA LEU A 24 18.68 8.49 10.31
C LEU A 24 19.09 8.49 11.79
N LEU A 25 20.39 8.47 12.09
CA LEU A 25 20.84 8.83 13.43
C LEU A 25 20.82 10.36 13.60
N HIS A 26 20.77 10.81 14.86
CA HIS A 26 20.66 12.24 15.21
C HIS A 26 21.67 13.06 14.39
N GLU A 27 21.18 14.16 13.80
CA GLU A 27 21.88 15.15 12.94
C GLU A 27 21.73 15.00 11.40
N ALA A 28 21.31 13.84 10.86
CA ALA A 28 21.14 13.69 9.41
C ALA A 28 19.78 14.22 8.89
N THR A 29 19.77 14.95 7.77
CA THR A 29 18.54 15.44 7.13
C THR A 29 18.06 14.50 6.01
N VAL A 30 16.80 14.68 5.57
CA VAL A 30 16.25 13.97 4.40
C VAL A 30 17.07 14.26 3.13
N THR A 31 17.55 15.49 2.98
CA THR A 31 18.39 15.90 1.85
C THR A 31 19.74 15.18 1.87
N ASP A 32 20.31 14.93 3.04
CA ASP A 32 21.56 14.19 3.17
C ASP A 32 21.36 12.74 2.74
N ALA A 33 20.26 12.11 3.15
CA ALA A 33 19.91 10.77 2.70
C ALA A 33 19.77 10.68 1.17
N TYR A 34 19.12 11.67 0.53
CA TYR A 34 18.98 11.71 -0.93
C TYR A 34 20.33 11.79 -1.65
N LYS A 35 21.21 12.69 -1.20
CA LYS A 35 22.56 12.82 -1.75
C LYS A 35 23.35 11.52 -1.57
N THR A 36 23.26 10.89 -0.40
CA THR A 36 23.95 9.62 -0.14
C THR A 36 23.45 8.52 -1.08
N ILE A 37 22.13 8.43 -1.32
CA ILE A 37 21.55 7.47 -2.26
C ILE A 37 22.13 7.69 -3.66
N GLU A 38 22.08 8.92 -4.19
CA GLU A 38 22.56 9.20 -5.55
C GLU A 38 24.07 9.01 -5.71
N GLN A 39 24.86 9.37 -4.70
CA GLN A 39 26.32 9.27 -4.75
C GLN A 39 26.85 7.85 -4.58
N HIS A 40 26.21 7.04 -3.74
CA HIS A 40 26.77 5.75 -3.31
C HIS A 40 25.98 4.54 -3.81
N LEU A 41 24.68 4.71 -4.04
CA LEU A 41 23.79 3.62 -4.45
C LEU A 41 23.50 3.65 -5.95
N GLY A 42 23.55 4.83 -6.59
CA GLY A 42 23.43 4.99 -8.03
C GLY A 42 22.55 6.17 -8.42
N GLU A 43 22.66 6.61 -9.68
CA GLU A 43 21.85 7.72 -10.17
C GLU A 43 20.36 7.39 -10.17
N THR A 44 19.54 8.32 -9.68
CA THR A 44 18.09 8.13 -9.62
C THR A 44 17.35 8.97 -10.66
N ASP A 45 16.26 8.43 -11.17
CA ASP A 45 15.25 9.15 -11.94
C ASP A 45 14.22 9.84 -11.02
N GLY A 46 14.29 9.60 -9.72
CA GLY A 46 13.40 10.21 -8.73
C GLY A 46 13.45 9.53 -7.37
N LEU A 47 13.28 10.36 -6.35
CA LEU A 47 13.23 9.99 -4.93
C LEU A 47 11.91 10.45 -4.32
N ARG A 48 11.31 9.65 -3.44
CA ARG A 48 10.07 9.99 -2.75
C ARG A 48 10.15 9.63 -1.27
N ASN A 49 10.06 10.61 -0.37
CA ASN A 49 9.87 10.39 1.06
C ASN A 49 8.44 9.90 1.33
N LEU A 50 8.31 8.69 1.88
CA LEU A 50 7.05 8.07 2.28
C LEU A 50 6.71 8.28 3.77
N SER A 51 7.71 8.47 4.62
CA SER A 51 7.54 8.70 6.07
C SER A 51 6.64 9.89 6.41
N LYS A 52 6.52 10.88 5.51
CA LYS A 52 5.56 11.99 5.69
C LYS A 52 4.08 11.57 5.64
N TYR A 53 3.79 10.36 5.16
CA TYR A 53 2.44 9.79 5.09
C TYR A 53 2.19 8.74 6.16
N GLU A 54 3.17 8.44 7.02
CA GLU A 54 2.94 7.57 8.17
C GLU A 54 2.14 8.30 9.26
N SER A 55 1.16 7.60 9.82
CA SER A 55 0.30 8.14 10.88
C SER A 55 0.99 8.20 12.24
N GLN A 56 2.10 7.46 12.42
CA GLN A 56 2.91 7.48 13.64
C GLN A 56 4.21 8.24 13.38
N ARG A 57 4.66 9.04 14.35
CA ARG A 57 5.99 9.67 14.29
C ARG A 57 7.05 8.59 14.46
N SER A 58 7.40 7.91 13.37
CA SER A 58 8.57 7.05 13.32
C SER A 58 9.84 7.91 13.31
N THR A 59 10.89 7.45 13.99
CA THR A 59 12.23 8.04 13.88
C THR A 59 12.94 7.61 12.59
N GLN A 60 12.30 6.77 11.77
CA GLN A 60 12.84 6.21 10.54
C GLN A 60 12.31 6.97 9.32
N LEU A 61 13.20 7.21 8.36
CA LEU A 61 12.90 7.82 7.06
C LEU A 61 12.71 6.71 6.02
N ILE A 62 11.52 6.55 5.46
CA ILE A 62 11.27 5.66 4.34
C ILE A 62 11.34 6.46 3.03
N VAL A 63 12.19 6.02 2.09
CA VAL A 63 12.41 6.62 0.77
C VAL A 63 12.22 5.56 -0.31
N VAL A 64 11.41 5.85 -1.33
CA VAL A 64 11.42 5.06 -2.57
C VAL A 64 12.35 5.75 -3.56
N ALA A 65 13.29 4.99 -4.10
CA ALA A 65 14.20 5.43 -5.15
C ALA A 65 13.88 4.70 -6.45
N ARG A 66 13.85 5.43 -7.57
CA ARG A 66 13.89 4.83 -8.90
C ARG A 66 15.28 5.00 -9.49
N PHE A 67 16.08 3.94 -9.55
CA PHE A 67 17.41 3.98 -10.15
C PHE A 67 17.35 3.96 -11.68
N ARG A 68 18.28 4.67 -12.32
CA ARG A 68 18.41 4.70 -13.79
C ARG A 68 18.85 3.36 -14.34
N GLN A 69 19.77 2.70 -13.64
CA GLN A 69 20.29 1.38 -13.99
C GLN A 69 19.69 0.31 -13.09
N ALA A 70 19.27 -0.80 -13.70
CA ALA A 70 18.74 -1.96 -12.96
C ALA A 70 19.80 -2.62 -12.06
N GLU A 71 21.08 -2.52 -12.43
CA GLU A 71 22.20 -3.08 -11.68
C GLU A 71 22.39 -2.38 -10.32
N ASP A 72 22.18 -1.06 -10.28
CA ASP A 72 22.25 -0.26 -9.05
C ASP A 72 21.18 -0.73 -8.05
N SER A 73 19.95 -0.95 -8.50
CA SER A 73 18.90 -1.54 -7.67
C SER A 73 19.27 -2.94 -7.13
N ARG A 74 19.88 -3.80 -7.96
CA ARG A 74 20.26 -5.16 -7.55
C ARG A 74 21.40 -5.17 -6.52
N LYS A 75 22.42 -4.32 -6.72
CA LYS A 75 23.54 -4.15 -5.80
C LYS A 75 23.08 -3.69 -4.41
N VAL A 76 22.07 -2.83 -4.37
CA VAL A 76 21.52 -2.25 -3.14
C VAL A 76 20.65 -3.27 -2.38
N LEU A 77 20.03 -4.24 -3.07
CA LEU A 77 19.13 -5.24 -2.49
C LEU A 77 19.82 -6.35 -1.67
N SER A 78 21.09 -6.63 -1.91
CA SER A 78 21.79 -7.73 -1.24
C SER A 78 22.44 -7.35 0.08
N GLU A 79 22.70 -6.06 0.33
CA GLU A 79 23.49 -5.60 1.46
C GLU A 79 22.88 -4.32 2.04
N GLY A 80 22.43 -4.37 3.29
CA GLY A 80 22.15 -3.13 4.03
C GLY A 80 23.42 -2.28 4.09
N PHE A 81 23.29 -0.97 3.88
CA PHE A 81 24.42 -0.06 3.76
C PHE A 81 24.46 0.91 4.94
N VAL A 82 25.65 1.18 5.49
CA VAL A 82 25.84 2.18 6.56
C VAL A 82 26.78 3.26 6.06
N TYR A 83 26.36 4.52 6.13
CA TYR A 83 27.17 5.66 5.70
C TYR A 83 26.84 6.92 6.50
N ASN A 84 27.87 7.63 6.99
CA ASN A 84 27.72 8.84 7.81
C ASN A 84 26.65 8.70 8.91
N ASN A 85 26.74 7.63 9.71
CA ASN A 85 25.76 7.33 10.77
C ASN A 85 24.31 7.17 10.29
N MET A 86 24.07 6.87 9.00
CA MET A 86 22.77 6.47 8.48
C MET A 86 22.80 4.99 8.14
N THR A 87 21.80 4.24 8.61
CA THR A 87 21.65 2.82 8.27
C THR A 87 20.54 2.68 7.24
N PHE A 88 20.90 2.25 6.04
CA PHE A 88 20.00 1.97 4.93
C PHE A 88 19.68 0.48 4.94
N LYS A 89 18.43 0.16 5.29
CA LYS A 89 17.83 -1.14 5.05
C LYS A 89 17.09 -1.09 3.74
N VAL A 90 17.31 -2.08 2.91
CA VAL A 90 16.78 -2.10 1.56
C VAL A 90 15.76 -3.22 1.48
N ALA A 91 14.59 -2.90 0.97
CA ALA A 91 13.60 -3.89 0.61
C ALA A 91 13.28 -3.77 -0.87
N PRO A 92 13.16 -4.87 -1.62
CA PRO A 92 12.61 -4.79 -2.96
C PRO A 92 11.23 -4.16 -2.84
N SER A 93 11.04 -3.05 -3.55
CA SER A 93 9.68 -2.60 -3.84
C SER A 93 9.14 -3.70 -4.74
N MET A 94 8.31 -4.60 -4.20
CA MET A 94 7.77 -5.68 -5.02
C MET A 94 6.92 -5.06 -6.14
N VAL A 95 7.51 -4.96 -7.34
CA VAL A 95 6.84 -4.45 -8.52
C VAL A 95 6.09 -5.64 -9.15
N HIS A 96 4.77 -5.60 -9.02
CA HIS A 96 3.76 -6.44 -9.68
C HIS A 96 3.60 -7.89 -9.19
N THR A 97 2.88 -8.06 -8.08
CA THR A 97 1.52 -8.54 -8.34
C THR A 97 0.71 -7.27 -8.58
N GLU A 98 -0.17 -7.23 -9.57
CA GLU A 98 -1.35 -6.38 -9.45
C GLU A 98 -2.08 -6.84 -8.19
N ARG A 99 -1.60 -6.49 -7.00
CA ARG A 99 -2.45 -6.45 -5.82
C ARG A 99 -3.31 -5.25 -6.11
N SER A 100 -4.40 -5.46 -6.86
CA SER A 100 -5.42 -4.44 -7.07
C SER A 100 -6.03 -4.20 -5.70
N LEU A 101 -5.31 -3.44 -4.89
CA LEU A 101 -5.78 -2.98 -3.61
C LEU A 101 -6.84 -1.94 -3.95
N VAL A 102 -8.10 -2.34 -3.86
CA VAL A 102 -9.20 -1.44 -4.17
C VAL A 102 -9.57 -0.70 -2.90
N ARG A 103 -9.60 0.64 -3.01
CA ARG A 103 -10.12 1.48 -1.94
C ARG A 103 -11.61 1.72 -2.18
N LEU A 104 -12.44 1.17 -1.32
CA LEU A 104 -13.86 1.49 -1.26
C LEU A 104 -14.05 2.74 -0.40
N GLN A 105 -14.86 3.68 -0.88
CA GLN A 105 -15.55 4.64 -0.01
C GLN A 105 -16.98 4.15 0.17
N LEU A 106 -17.37 3.87 1.41
CA LEU A 106 -18.75 3.61 1.80
C LEU A 106 -19.31 4.87 2.43
N THR A 107 -20.49 5.27 2.00
CA THR A 107 -21.20 6.47 2.47
C THR A 107 -22.61 6.09 2.86
N LEU A 108 -23.25 6.91 3.69
CA LEU A 108 -24.63 6.71 4.16
C LEU A 108 -24.83 5.42 4.97
N LEU A 109 -23.79 4.95 5.66
CA LEU A 109 -23.93 3.79 6.55
C LEU A 109 -24.82 4.16 7.74
N HIS A 110 -25.76 3.28 8.06
CA HIS A 110 -26.52 3.39 9.31
C HIS A 110 -25.54 3.32 10.50
N ILE A 111 -25.82 4.09 11.56
CA ILE A 111 -24.95 4.21 12.74
C ILE A 111 -24.82 2.81 13.37
N PRO A 112 -23.66 2.15 13.26
CA PRO A 112 -23.48 0.81 13.75
C PRO A 112 -23.26 0.84 15.27
N SER A 113 -23.61 -0.24 15.94
CA SER A 113 -23.20 -0.43 17.33
C SER A 113 -21.66 -0.42 17.40
N LYS A 114 -21.08 0.41 18.25
CA LYS A 114 -19.62 0.48 18.42
C LYS A 114 -19.02 -0.87 18.82
N ALA A 115 -19.79 -1.71 19.52
CA ALA A 115 -19.34 -3.01 19.99
C ALA A 115 -19.19 -4.03 18.85
N THR A 116 -20.05 -3.97 17.83
CA THR A 116 -20.11 -4.96 16.74
C THR A 116 -19.62 -4.42 15.40
N PHE A 117 -19.36 -3.11 15.30
CA PHE A 117 -19.05 -2.42 14.04
C PHE A 117 -18.03 -3.14 13.15
N LEU A 118 -16.88 -3.52 13.72
CA LEU A 118 -15.81 -4.13 12.95
C LEU A 118 -16.20 -5.54 12.49
N GLU A 119 -16.84 -6.32 13.35
CA GLU A 119 -17.30 -7.68 13.03
C GLU A 119 -18.37 -7.66 11.93
N ASP A 120 -19.37 -6.78 12.07
CA ASP A 120 -20.45 -6.57 11.10
C ASP A 120 -19.89 -6.14 9.73
N LEU A 121 -18.89 -5.25 9.74
CA LEU A 121 -18.21 -4.80 8.53
C LEU A 121 -17.48 -5.94 7.84
N LEU A 122 -16.65 -6.69 8.58
CA LEU A 122 -15.87 -7.79 8.03
C LEU A 122 -16.77 -8.88 7.49
N SER A 123 -17.86 -9.20 8.19
CA SER A 123 -18.87 -10.15 7.72
C SER A 123 -19.51 -9.70 6.42
N SER A 124 -19.85 -8.42 6.31
CA SER A 124 -20.44 -7.84 5.09
C SER A 124 -19.48 -7.82 3.90
N LEU A 125 -18.17 -7.74 4.14
CA LEU A 125 -17.14 -7.64 3.11
C LEU A 125 -16.42 -8.97 2.81
N LYS A 126 -16.77 -10.07 3.49
CA LYS A 126 -16.06 -11.36 3.40
C LYS A 126 -15.92 -11.90 1.98
N TYR A 127 -16.89 -11.63 1.10
CA TYR A 127 -16.87 -12.03 -0.31
C TYR A 127 -16.19 -11.03 -1.24
N CYS A 128 -15.85 -9.83 -0.78
CA CYS A 128 -15.23 -8.78 -1.61
C CYS A 128 -13.70 -8.91 -1.70
N GLY A 129 -13.11 -9.85 -0.97
CA GLY A 129 -11.67 -10.00 -0.79
C GLY A 129 -11.24 -9.74 0.65
N LYS A 130 -9.93 -9.74 0.87
CA LYS A 130 -9.35 -9.58 2.20
C LYS A 130 -9.35 -8.11 2.60
N VAL A 131 -9.97 -7.80 3.74
CA VAL A 131 -9.93 -6.46 4.34
C VAL A 131 -8.53 -6.20 4.92
N CYS A 132 -7.82 -5.23 4.35
CA CYS A 132 -6.47 -4.84 4.78
C CYS A 132 -6.48 -3.65 5.73
N GLN A 133 -7.42 -2.73 5.56
CA GLN A 133 -7.50 -1.51 6.36
C GLN A 133 -8.94 -0.98 6.40
N VAL A 134 -9.35 -0.49 7.57
CA VAL A 134 -10.61 0.21 7.78
C VAL A 134 -10.31 1.58 8.39
N LYS A 135 -10.85 2.65 7.81
CA LYS A 135 -10.70 4.02 8.30
C LYS A 135 -12.07 4.70 8.37
N GLN A 136 -12.52 5.00 9.58
CA GLN A 136 -13.69 5.86 9.81
C GLN A 136 -13.32 7.31 9.49
N ARG A 137 -14.23 8.01 8.83
CA ARG A 137 -14.20 9.47 8.78
C ARG A 137 -15.09 9.98 9.89
N LEU A 138 -14.51 10.83 10.73
CA LEU A 138 -15.19 11.47 11.83
C LEU A 138 -15.33 12.96 11.53
N HIS A 139 -16.49 13.51 11.77
CA HIS A 139 -16.74 14.94 11.78
C HIS A 139 -16.79 15.40 13.25
N GLU A 140 -15.84 16.24 13.66
CA GLU A 140 -15.72 16.71 15.06
C GLU A 140 -15.74 15.58 16.11
N GLY A 141 -15.17 14.41 15.77
CA GLY A 141 -15.13 13.23 16.65
C GLY A 141 -16.38 12.33 16.58
N TYR A 142 -17.38 12.67 15.77
CA TYR A 142 -18.60 11.89 15.56
C TYR A 142 -18.56 11.14 14.22
N PHE A 143 -19.08 9.92 14.22
CA PHE A 143 -19.18 9.10 13.00
C PHE A 143 -20.49 9.41 12.27
N GLU A 144 -20.38 9.87 11.02
CA GLU A 144 -21.52 10.27 10.18
C GLU A 144 -21.84 9.27 9.06
N GLY A 145 -21.40 8.02 9.21
CA GLY A 145 -21.69 6.97 8.21
C GLY A 145 -20.72 6.93 7.03
N GLU A 146 -19.56 7.57 7.13
CA GLU A 146 -18.51 7.55 6.11
C GLU A 146 -17.31 6.67 6.50
N LEU A 147 -16.97 5.74 5.62
CA LEU A 147 -15.89 4.79 5.83
C LEU A 147 -15.03 4.63 4.57
N SER A 148 -13.71 4.51 4.75
CA SER A 148 -12.81 4.02 3.72
C SER A 148 -12.29 2.64 4.08
N VAL A 149 -12.43 1.69 3.15
CA VAL A 149 -11.92 0.33 3.31
C VAL A 149 -10.91 0.04 2.21
N LEU A 150 -9.77 -0.55 2.56
CA LEU A 150 -8.80 -1.06 1.61
C LEU A 150 -8.97 -2.58 1.53
N LEU A 151 -9.26 -3.09 0.35
CA LEU A 151 -9.44 -4.51 0.07
C LEU A 151 -8.32 -5.02 -0.82
N ASP A 152 -7.85 -6.24 -0.56
CA ASP A 152 -7.15 -7.06 -1.54
C ASP A 152 -8.15 -7.98 -2.23
N ILE A 153 -8.53 -7.64 -3.47
CA ILE A 153 -9.54 -8.38 -4.23
C ILE A 153 -9.01 -9.67 -4.88
N PHE A 154 -7.73 -10.00 -4.68
CA PHE A 154 -7.13 -11.26 -5.16
C PHE A 154 -6.88 -12.24 -4.01
N SER A 155 -6.85 -11.75 -2.78
CA SER A 155 -6.75 -12.56 -1.58
C SER A 155 -8.16 -12.86 -1.03
N PRO A 156 -8.63 -14.11 -1.04
CA PRO A 156 -9.92 -14.45 -0.43
C PRO A 156 -9.86 -14.29 1.10
N SER A 157 -10.99 -13.91 1.69
CA SER A 157 -11.17 -14.06 3.14
C SER A 157 -11.32 -15.53 3.50
N LEU A 158 -11.00 -15.88 4.74
CA LEU A 158 -11.19 -17.23 5.25
C LEU A 158 -12.48 -17.29 6.08
N ASP A 159 -13.18 -18.41 6.02
CA ASP A 159 -14.27 -18.71 6.96
C ASP A 159 -13.74 -19.19 8.32
N GLU A 160 -14.66 -19.51 9.23
CA GLU A 160 -14.34 -20.01 10.58
C GLU A 160 -13.54 -21.33 10.56
N GLN A 161 -13.61 -22.09 9.46
CA GLN A 161 -12.90 -23.34 9.25
C GLN A 161 -11.59 -23.15 8.47
N SER A 162 -11.14 -21.89 8.28
CA SER A 162 -9.95 -21.53 7.51
C SER A 162 -10.01 -21.89 6.02
N ILE A 163 -11.21 -22.01 5.46
CA ILE A 163 -11.45 -22.29 4.04
C ILE A 163 -11.58 -20.95 3.29
N PRO A 164 -10.90 -20.77 2.15
CA PRO A 164 -11.05 -19.59 1.31
C PRO A 164 -12.47 -19.41 0.77
N LEU A 165 -13.06 -18.24 1.01
CA LEU A 165 -14.35 -17.83 0.46
C LEU A 165 -14.21 -17.39 -1.01
N PRO A 166 -15.22 -17.64 -1.86
CA PRO A 166 -15.20 -17.16 -3.24
C PRO A 166 -15.25 -15.64 -3.29
N ILE A 167 -14.42 -15.05 -4.14
CA ILE A 167 -14.38 -13.60 -4.36
C ILE A 167 -15.46 -13.21 -5.36
N GLN A 168 -16.29 -12.25 -4.99
CA GLN A 168 -17.31 -11.63 -5.83
C GLN A 168 -16.78 -10.32 -6.41
N ALA A 169 -17.16 -10.05 -7.66
CA ALA A 169 -16.81 -8.79 -8.31
C ALA A 169 -17.49 -7.62 -7.59
N LEU A 170 -16.72 -6.54 -7.36
CA LEU A 170 -17.24 -5.32 -6.75
C LEU A 170 -18.25 -4.65 -7.68
N GLN A 171 -19.45 -4.40 -7.16
CA GLN A 171 -20.51 -3.67 -7.85
C GLN A 171 -20.61 -2.24 -7.30
N ARG A 172 -21.21 -1.31 -8.06
CA ARG A 172 -21.38 0.09 -7.60
C ARG A 172 -22.24 0.21 -6.34
N ASN A 173 -23.20 -0.71 -6.17
CA ASN A 173 -24.02 -0.82 -4.97
C ASN A 173 -23.68 -2.15 -4.29
N LEU A 174 -23.04 -2.07 -3.14
CA LEU A 174 -22.67 -3.24 -2.36
C LEU A 174 -23.67 -3.45 -1.24
N TYR A 175 -24.25 -4.63 -1.20
CA TYR A 175 -25.11 -5.04 -0.10
C TYR A 175 -24.26 -5.42 1.12
N LEU A 176 -24.57 -4.82 2.26
CA LEU A 176 -23.90 -5.07 3.54
C LEU A 176 -24.83 -5.88 4.44
N GLU A 177 -24.62 -7.20 4.44
CA GLU A 177 -25.48 -8.19 5.10
C GLU A 177 -25.76 -7.86 6.58
N ALA A 178 -24.75 -7.43 7.32
CA ALA A 178 -24.90 -7.18 8.76
C ALA A 178 -25.81 -5.98 9.10
N TRP A 179 -26.05 -5.08 8.13
CA TRP A 179 -26.87 -3.89 8.31
C TRP A 179 -28.08 -3.84 7.37
N ASP A 180 -28.33 -4.91 6.61
CA ASP A 180 -29.43 -5.02 5.64
C ASP A 180 -29.57 -3.75 4.76
N THR A 181 -28.45 -3.30 4.19
CA THR A 181 -28.41 -2.03 3.46
C THR A 181 -27.48 -2.06 2.26
N PHE A 182 -27.74 -1.19 1.29
CA PHE A 182 -26.86 -0.97 0.15
C PHE A 182 -25.98 0.25 0.41
N ALA A 183 -24.67 0.06 0.35
CA ALA A 183 -23.72 1.15 0.36
C ALA A 183 -23.30 1.50 -1.08
N HIS A 184 -23.31 2.80 -1.37
CA HIS A 184 -22.76 3.31 -2.62
C HIS A 184 -21.24 3.29 -2.55
N ILE A 185 -20.61 2.62 -3.52
CA ILE A 185 -19.16 2.54 -3.63
C ILE A 185 -18.65 3.58 -4.61
N ILE A 186 -17.70 4.38 -4.15
CA ILE A 186 -16.84 5.17 -5.03
C ILE A 186 -15.52 4.41 -5.17
N ILE A 187 -15.26 3.88 -6.37
CA ILE A 187 -13.95 3.35 -6.77
C ILE A 187 -13.20 4.53 -7.41
N PRO A 188 -12.15 5.08 -6.76
CA PRO A 188 -11.35 6.11 -7.38
C PRO A 188 -10.66 5.55 -8.64
N ALA A 189 -10.78 6.28 -9.74
CA ALA A 189 -10.15 5.96 -11.02
C ALA A 189 -8.62 6.05 -10.96
#